data_AF-A0A800A0D0-F1
#
_entry.id   AF-A0A800A0D0-F1
#
_cell.length_a   1.000
_cell.length_b   1.000
_cell.length_c   1.000
_cell.angle_alpha   90.00
_cell.angle_beta   90.00
_cell.angle_gamma   90.00
#
_symmetry.space_group_name_H-M   'P 1'
#
loop_
_entity.id
_entity.type
_entity.pdbx_description
1 polymer ?
#
loop_
_entity_poly.entity_id
_entity_poly.type
_entity_poly.pdbx_seq_one_letter_code
_entity_poly.pdbx_strand_id
1 'polypeptide(L)'
;MATVPGALPKRVSAIDPRKCAGCGTCAKTCRAKAITISGGKAKVDPAKCKGCGVCTKVCPKRAPKLFDLSRKPVRMLAAFDPERCKGCGACQKACPMRAVKVVGGKAMLDVSRCIGCGRCVKACRWKAVILVGVPPKPSPRKIPNVNPKKCIGCGSCWRGCPVLAIRIVNRKAHINLRKCIGCGSCRRNCPQEAISLLNFSAVPAKRAAYVEAKKCTGCGTCRKVCPSGAVRLEGGKAKVDILKCIGCGACQRACPAKAVSLCLVFPV
;
A
#
# COMPACT_ATOMS: atom_id res chain seq x y z
N MET A 1 -7.21 31.15 18.29
CA MET A 1 -6.18 30.32 17.61
C MET A 1 -5.95 29.09 18.48
N ALA A 2 -6.25 27.89 18.01
CA ALA A 2 -5.96 26.67 18.77
C ALA A 2 -4.60 26.14 18.29
N THR A 3 -3.56 26.43 19.06
CA THR A 3 -2.21 25.89 18.89
C THR A 3 -2.27 24.38 19.08
N VAL A 4 -1.85 23.62 18.07
CA VAL A 4 -1.63 22.18 18.20
C VAL A 4 -0.38 22.02 19.08
N PRO A 5 -0.46 21.46 20.30
CA PRO A 5 0.69 21.42 21.19
C PRO A 5 1.66 20.33 20.72
N GLY A 6 2.91 20.72 20.47
CA GLY A 6 4.06 19.84 20.28
C GLY A 6 4.09 19.10 18.93
N ALA A 7 5.12 19.35 18.13
CA ALA A 7 5.40 18.53 16.96
C ALA A 7 5.58 17.06 17.40
N LEU A 8 4.68 16.19 16.97
CA LEU A 8 4.77 14.75 17.24
C LEU A 8 6.13 14.22 16.73
N PRO A 9 6.77 13.29 17.48
CA PRO A 9 8.03 12.70 17.09
C PRO A 9 7.88 11.93 15.76
N LYS A 10 8.97 11.86 14.98
CA LYS A 10 9.05 11.09 13.72
C LYS A 10 8.59 9.63 13.85
N ARG A 11 8.71 9.05 15.04
CA ARG A 11 8.20 7.72 15.36
C ARG A 11 7.53 7.74 16.72
N VAL A 12 6.37 7.10 16.84
CA VAL A 12 5.62 6.98 18.09
C VAL A 12 5.20 5.53 18.31
N SER A 13 5.18 5.09 19.57
CA SER A 13 4.61 3.78 19.92
C SER A 13 3.13 3.93 20.25
N ALA A 14 2.30 2.99 19.82
CA ALA A 14 0.93 2.85 20.35
C ALA A 14 0.69 1.42 20.79
N ILE A 15 -0.15 1.25 21.80
CA ILE A 15 -0.39 -0.03 22.46
C ILE A 15 -1.78 -0.52 22.10
N ASP A 16 -1.86 -1.75 21.59
CA ASP A 16 -3.13 -2.43 21.33
C ASP A 16 -3.77 -2.89 22.66
N PRO A 17 -4.88 -2.28 23.12
CA PRO A 17 -5.47 -2.59 24.41
C PRO A 17 -6.03 -4.02 24.49
N ARG A 18 -6.33 -4.64 23.35
CA ARG A 18 -6.83 -6.03 23.27
C ARG A 18 -5.73 -7.05 23.54
N LYS A 19 -4.47 -6.70 23.23
CA LYS A 19 -3.30 -7.57 23.47
C LYS A 19 -2.57 -7.26 24.76
N CYS A 20 -2.73 -6.05 25.28
CA CYS A 20 -2.02 -5.59 26.47
C CYS A 20 -2.54 -6.32 27.72
N ALA A 21 -1.66 -7.04 28.41
CA ALA A 21 -1.98 -7.70 29.68
C ALA A 21 -1.73 -6.81 30.92
N GLY A 22 -1.31 -5.55 30.75
CA GLY A 22 -1.10 -4.63 31.87
C GLY A 22 0.19 -4.83 32.68
N CYS A 23 1.06 -5.78 32.31
CA CYS A 23 2.22 -6.21 33.11
C CYS A 23 3.31 -5.15 33.40
N GLY A 24 3.22 -3.93 32.87
CA GLY A 24 4.14 -2.85 33.22
C GLY A 24 5.55 -2.91 32.62
N THR A 25 5.99 -4.04 32.04
CA THR A 25 7.37 -4.20 31.52
C THR A 25 7.78 -3.08 30.59
N CYS A 26 6.93 -2.73 29.63
CA CYS A 26 7.18 -1.66 28.67
C CYS A 26 7.27 -0.26 29.30
N ALA A 27 6.59 -0.02 30.43
CA ALA A 27 6.70 1.22 31.19
C ALA A 27 8.05 1.31 31.91
N LYS A 28 8.46 0.22 32.59
CA LYS A 28 9.72 0.14 33.34
C LYS A 28 10.96 0.38 32.47
N THR A 29 10.98 -0.16 31.24
CA THR A 29 12.11 0.02 30.30
C THR A 29 12.10 1.35 29.53
N CYS A 30 11.02 2.15 29.63
CA CYS A 30 10.90 3.38 28.86
C CYS A 30 11.77 4.51 29.44
N ARG A 31 12.99 4.68 28.92
CA ARG A 31 13.91 5.79 29.31
C ARG A 31 13.28 7.18 29.18
N ALA A 32 12.40 7.37 28.20
CA ALA A 32 11.71 8.64 27.97
C ALA A 32 10.50 8.87 28.90
N LYS A 33 10.20 7.94 29.81
CA LYS A 33 9.03 7.96 30.71
C LYS A 33 7.71 8.28 29.96
N ALA A 34 7.61 7.81 28.73
CA ALA A 34 6.49 8.08 27.83
C ALA A 34 5.36 7.05 27.97
N ILE A 35 5.50 6.03 28.82
CA ILE A 35 4.53 4.95 28.96
C ILE A 35 4.09 4.89 30.43
N THR A 36 2.79 4.90 30.66
CA THR A 36 2.15 4.78 31.98
C THR A 36 1.16 3.63 31.99
N ILE A 37 0.83 3.10 33.17
CA ILE A 37 -0.24 2.11 33.34
C ILE A 37 -1.46 2.83 33.92
N SER A 38 -2.61 2.72 33.26
CA SER A 38 -3.87 3.32 33.68
C SER A 38 -5.02 2.40 33.28
N GLY A 39 -5.87 2.03 34.25
CA GLY A 39 -6.97 1.07 34.03
C GLY A 39 -6.49 -0.32 33.62
N GLY A 40 -5.39 -0.81 34.21
CA GLY A 40 -4.80 -2.11 33.88
C GLY A 40 -4.20 -2.22 32.47
N LYS A 41 -4.08 -1.11 31.74
CA LYS A 41 -3.53 -1.07 30.38
C LYS A 41 -2.41 -0.05 30.29
N ALA A 42 -1.42 -0.36 29.46
CA ALA A 42 -0.36 0.57 29.16
C ALA A 42 -0.83 1.63 28.15
N LYS A 43 -0.59 2.90 28.46
CA LYS A 43 -0.87 4.07 27.62
C LYS A 43 0.43 4.77 27.28
N VAL A 44 0.53 5.31 26.06
CA VAL A 44 1.72 6.03 25.60
C VAL A 44 1.37 7.50 25.48
N ASP A 45 2.18 8.36 26.08
CA ASP A 45 2.22 9.79 25.84
C ASP A 45 2.98 10.05 24.52
N PRO A 46 2.28 10.47 23.45
CA PRO A 46 2.89 10.69 22.14
C PRO A 46 3.94 11.80 22.13
N ALA A 47 3.79 12.81 22.99
CA ALA A 47 4.68 13.98 23.04
C ALA A 47 6.04 13.63 23.67
N LYS A 48 6.06 12.72 24.65
CA LYS A 48 7.29 12.26 25.31
C LYS A 48 7.98 11.13 24.56
N CYS A 49 7.26 10.41 23.72
CA CYS A 49 7.78 9.23 23.03
C CYS A 49 8.94 9.60 22.10
N LYS A 50 10.12 8.98 22.29
CA LYS A 50 11.26 9.16 21.35
C LYS A 50 11.25 8.17 20.19
N GLY A 51 10.28 7.25 20.16
CA GLY A 51 10.15 6.27 19.08
C GLY A 51 11.28 5.24 18.98
N CYS A 52 11.96 4.91 20.08
CA CYS A 52 13.10 3.99 20.10
C CYS A 52 12.73 2.51 19.86
N GLY A 53 11.47 2.14 20.09
CA GLY A 53 10.96 0.78 19.81
C GLY A 53 11.28 -0.29 20.85
N VAL A 54 11.97 0.02 21.95
CA VAL A 54 12.33 -0.98 22.99
C VAL A 54 11.10 -1.71 23.54
N CYS A 55 10.00 -0.98 23.78
CA CYS A 55 8.73 -1.55 24.24
C CYS A 55 8.17 -2.66 23.34
N THR A 56 8.44 -2.62 22.03
CA THR A 56 7.98 -3.66 21.08
C THR A 56 8.75 -4.96 21.23
N LYS A 57 10.02 -4.88 21.66
CA LYS A 57 10.91 -6.04 21.84
C LYS A 57 10.63 -6.76 23.15
N VAL A 58 10.41 -6.01 24.23
CA VAL A 58 10.24 -6.56 25.59
C VAL A 58 8.81 -7.02 25.89
N CYS A 59 7.82 -6.70 25.05
CA CYS A 59 6.44 -7.06 25.34
C CYS A 59 6.14 -8.51 24.91
N PRO A 60 5.86 -9.43 25.85
CA PRO A 60 5.61 -10.84 25.53
C PRO A 60 4.36 -11.03 24.65
N LYS A 61 3.36 -10.15 24.80
CA LYS A 61 2.12 -10.17 24.01
C LYS A 61 2.21 -9.37 22.70
N ARG A 62 3.37 -8.75 22.40
CA ARG A 62 3.60 -7.89 21.22
C ARG A 62 2.50 -6.84 21.03
N ALA A 63 2.01 -6.28 22.15
CA ALA A 63 0.95 -5.28 22.16
C ALA A 63 1.41 -3.89 21.65
N PRO A 64 2.62 -3.40 21.97
CA PRO A 64 3.14 -2.16 21.42
C PRO A 64 3.53 -2.31 19.95
N LYS A 65 3.17 -1.33 19.14
CA LYS A 65 3.61 -1.18 17.74
C LYS A 65 4.23 0.18 17.54
N LEU A 66 5.33 0.20 16.79
CA LEU A 66 5.99 1.44 16.41
C LEU A 66 5.41 1.95 15.10
N PHE A 67 4.97 3.20 15.09
CA PHE A 67 4.46 3.89 13.93
C PHE A 67 5.46 4.93 13.48
N ASP A 68 5.75 4.90 12.19
CA ASP A 68 6.66 5.82 11.54
C ASP A 68 5.87 6.97 10.93
N LEU A 69 5.83 8.08 11.66
CA LEU A 69 5.17 9.33 11.29
C LEU A 69 6.04 10.20 10.38
N SER A 70 7.32 9.85 10.19
CA SER A 70 8.21 10.52 9.23
C SER A 70 7.91 10.16 7.78
N ARG A 71 7.15 9.08 7.56
CA ARG A 71 6.68 8.72 6.22
C ARG A 71 5.74 9.79 5.73
N LYS A 72 6.17 10.52 4.70
CA LYS A 72 5.31 11.46 3.98
C LYS A 72 4.01 10.74 3.60
N PRO A 73 2.84 11.30 3.92
CA PRO A 73 1.58 10.69 3.55
C PRO A 73 1.52 10.59 2.02
N VAL A 74 1.19 9.41 1.49
CA VAL A 74 1.04 9.23 0.03
C VAL A 74 -0.25 9.86 -0.48
N ARG A 75 -1.20 10.14 0.41
CA ARG A 75 -2.42 10.90 0.14
C ARG A 75 -3.03 11.41 1.44
N MET A 76 -3.75 12.51 1.33
CA MET A 76 -4.59 13.03 2.41
C MET A 76 -6.01 12.47 2.27
N LEU A 77 -6.67 12.19 3.39
CA LEU A 77 -8.09 11.85 3.45
C LEU A 77 -8.81 12.75 4.43
N ALA A 78 -10.11 12.93 4.21
CA ALA A 78 -10.96 13.55 5.23
C ALA A 78 -11.22 12.55 6.37
N ALA A 79 -11.17 13.01 7.61
CA ALA A 79 -11.62 12.26 8.77
C ALA A 79 -12.70 13.05 9.48
N PHE A 80 -13.84 12.41 9.76
CA PHE A 80 -15.00 13.03 10.37
C PHE A 80 -15.09 12.62 11.84
N ASP A 81 -15.19 13.62 12.72
CA ASP A 81 -15.48 13.46 14.13
C ASP A 81 -17.00 13.26 14.31
N PRO A 82 -17.45 12.06 14.76
CA PRO A 82 -18.87 11.77 14.90
C PRO A 82 -19.54 12.60 16.01
N GLU A 83 -18.82 13.06 17.02
CA GLU A 83 -19.38 13.86 18.12
C GLU A 83 -19.67 15.28 17.67
N ARG A 84 -18.74 15.87 16.91
CA ARG A 84 -18.89 17.23 16.36
C ARG A 84 -19.77 17.29 15.11
N CYS A 85 -19.89 16.19 14.37
CA CYS A 85 -20.67 16.16 13.13
C CYS A 85 -22.17 16.28 13.41
N LYS A 86 -22.80 17.34 12.90
CA LYS A 86 -24.25 17.56 12.97
C LYS A 86 -25.04 17.06 11.75
N GLY A 87 -24.38 16.37 10.81
CA GLY A 87 -25.08 15.78 9.66
C GLY A 87 -25.61 16.75 8.61
N CYS A 88 -25.29 18.05 8.65
CA CYS A 88 -25.90 19.08 7.79
C CYS A 88 -25.62 18.96 6.27
N GLY A 89 -24.80 18.00 5.83
CA GLY A 89 -24.56 17.74 4.41
C GLY A 89 -23.67 18.75 3.65
N ALA A 90 -23.20 19.83 4.28
CA ALA A 90 -22.33 20.82 3.62
C ALA A 90 -21.07 20.19 3.00
N CYS A 91 -20.44 19.24 3.70
CA CYS A 91 -19.28 18.51 3.21
C CYS A 91 -19.59 17.55 2.03
N GLN A 92 -20.81 17.00 1.98
CA GLN A 92 -21.30 16.19 0.86
C GLN A 92 -21.47 17.05 -0.40
N LYS A 93 -22.13 18.21 -0.27
CA LYS A 93 -22.30 19.18 -1.39
C LYS A 93 -20.95 19.72 -1.91
N ALA A 94 -20.01 19.99 -1.01
CA ALA A 94 -18.71 20.54 -1.37
C ALA A 94 -17.73 19.52 -2.00
N CYS A 95 -18.06 18.22 -2.04
CA CYS A 95 -17.15 17.17 -2.47
C CYS A 95 -17.22 16.90 -3.98
N PRO A 96 -16.23 17.33 -4.79
CA PRO A 96 -16.26 17.14 -6.25
C PRO A 96 -16.21 15.67 -6.67
N MET A 97 -15.57 14.83 -5.85
CA MET A 97 -15.43 13.39 -6.12
C MET A 97 -16.64 12.58 -5.62
N ARG A 98 -17.66 13.24 -5.05
CA ARG A 98 -18.81 12.59 -4.41
C ARG A 98 -18.37 11.49 -3.42
N ALA A 99 -17.28 11.75 -2.71
CA ALA A 99 -16.67 10.82 -1.76
C ALA A 99 -17.31 10.88 -0.38
N VAL A 100 -18.13 11.88 -0.09
CA VAL A 100 -18.77 12.07 1.23
C VAL A 100 -20.26 11.82 1.09
N LYS A 101 -20.83 11.03 2.01
CA LYS A 101 -22.27 10.80 2.13
C LYS A 101 -22.72 11.01 3.57
N VAL A 102 -23.92 11.52 3.80
CA VAL A 102 -24.53 11.54 5.13
C VAL A 102 -25.39 10.30 5.29
N VAL A 103 -25.09 9.47 6.28
CA VAL A 103 -25.84 8.25 6.63
C VAL A 103 -26.07 8.26 8.14
N GLY A 104 -27.30 8.03 8.58
CA GLY A 104 -27.65 8.08 10.01
C GLY A 104 -27.32 9.42 10.68
N GLY A 105 -27.50 10.54 9.96
CA GLY A 105 -27.19 11.88 10.46
C GLY A 105 -25.69 12.18 10.63
N LYS A 106 -24.78 11.33 10.14
CA LYS A 106 -23.33 11.53 10.22
C LYS A 106 -22.68 11.44 8.84
N ALA A 107 -21.66 12.27 8.62
CA ALA A 107 -20.88 12.22 7.39
C ALA A 107 -19.94 11.00 7.39
N MET A 108 -20.03 10.20 6.35
CA MET A 108 -19.19 9.05 6.06
C MET A 108 -18.36 9.31 4.81
N LEU A 109 -17.11 8.82 4.80
CA LEU A 109 -16.18 8.96 3.69
C LEU A 109 -16.00 7.64 2.92
N ASP A 110 -16.18 7.68 1.61
CA ASP A 110 -15.62 6.73 0.68
C ASP A 110 -14.13 7.02 0.44
N VAL A 111 -13.30 6.24 1.13
CA VAL A 111 -11.83 6.32 1.09
C VAL A 111 -11.25 6.05 -0.31
N SER A 112 -11.99 5.38 -1.20
CA SER A 112 -11.54 5.09 -2.56
C SER A 112 -11.66 6.29 -3.50
N ARG A 113 -12.62 7.20 -3.23
CA ARG A 113 -12.91 8.38 -4.07
C ARG A 113 -12.32 9.67 -3.54
N CYS A 114 -11.97 9.72 -2.25
CA CYS A 114 -11.38 10.91 -1.66
C CYS A 114 -9.97 11.18 -2.18
N ILE A 115 -9.78 12.36 -2.78
CA ILE A 115 -8.49 12.83 -3.28
C ILE A 115 -7.77 13.76 -2.30
N GLY A 116 -8.34 14.00 -1.12
CA GLY A 116 -7.71 14.83 -0.09
C GLY A 116 -7.72 16.34 -0.34
N CYS A 117 -8.58 16.85 -1.23
CA CYS A 117 -8.61 18.27 -1.62
C CYS A 117 -9.02 19.27 -0.51
N GLY A 118 -9.52 18.79 0.65
CA GLY A 118 -9.84 19.66 1.79
C GLY A 118 -11.10 20.53 1.68
N ARG A 119 -11.87 20.48 0.58
CA ARG A 119 -13.11 21.29 0.45
C ARG A 119 -14.14 21.03 1.55
N CYS A 120 -14.24 19.78 2.00
CA CYS A 120 -15.10 19.43 3.14
C CYS A 120 -14.68 20.12 4.45
N VAL A 121 -13.38 20.31 4.67
CA VAL A 121 -12.83 21.04 5.83
C VAL A 121 -13.28 22.49 5.80
N LYS A 122 -13.12 23.15 4.64
CA LYS A 122 -13.56 24.53 4.47
C LYS A 122 -15.07 24.70 4.64
N ALA A 123 -15.86 23.75 4.15
CA ALA A 123 -17.32 23.80 4.25
C ALA A 123 -17.89 23.47 5.65
N CYS A 124 -17.08 22.90 6.55
CA CYS A 124 -17.57 22.40 7.83
C CYS A 124 -17.56 23.49 8.91
N ARG A 125 -18.70 24.16 9.11
CA ARG A 125 -18.91 25.14 10.21
C ARG A 125 -18.63 24.57 11.60
N TRP A 126 -18.92 23.28 11.81
CA TRP A 126 -18.75 22.58 13.09
C TRP A 126 -17.32 22.09 13.36
N LYS A 127 -16.38 22.33 12.44
CA LYS A 127 -14.99 21.83 12.53
C LYS A 127 -14.91 20.33 12.83
N ALA A 128 -15.89 19.59 12.34
CA ALA A 128 -16.04 18.15 12.54
C ALA A 128 -15.23 17.35 11.51
N VAL A 129 -14.49 17.98 10.61
CA VAL A 129 -13.69 17.29 9.62
C VAL A 129 -12.29 17.89 9.54
N ILE A 130 -11.29 17.01 9.47
CA ILE A 130 -9.89 17.36 9.31
C ILE A 130 -9.29 16.57 8.15
N LEU A 131 -8.17 17.04 7.61
CA LEU A 131 -7.36 16.24 6.71
C LEU A 131 -6.35 15.44 7.52
N VAL A 132 -6.38 14.12 7.34
CA VAL A 132 -5.41 13.20 7.91
C VAL A 132 -4.52 12.65 6.81
N GLY A 133 -3.22 12.64 7.06
CA GLY A 133 -2.26 11.97 6.20
C GLY A 133 -2.41 10.46 6.33
N VAL A 134 -2.63 9.77 5.22
CA VAL A 134 -2.59 8.31 5.22
C VAL A 134 -1.17 7.87 4.91
N PRO A 135 -0.51 7.16 5.83
CA PRO A 135 0.82 6.65 5.55
C PRO A 135 0.75 5.69 4.35
N PRO A 136 1.80 5.60 3.53
CA PRO A 136 1.89 4.57 2.50
C PRO A 136 1.55 3.22 3.10
N LYS A 137 0.60 2.50 2.50
CA LYS A 137 0.43 1.07 2.78
C LYS A 137 1.82 0.44 2.60
N PRO A 138 2.33 -0.35 3.57
CA PRO A 138 3.61 -0.99 3.39
C PRO A 138 3.55 -1.80 2.10
N SER A 139 4.34 -1.40 1.09
CA SER A 139 4.55 -2.22 -0.08
C SER A 139 5.14 -3.55 0.42
N PRO A 140 4.65 -4.69 -0.07
CA PRO A 140 5.22 -5.97 0.31
C PRO A 140 6.70 -5.96 -0.12
N ARG A 141 7.64 -5.98 0.85
CA ARG A 141 9.09 -6.07 0.56
C ARG A 141 9.44 -7.32 -0.24
N LYS A 142 8.57 -8.33 -0.19
CA LYS A 142 8.66 -9.56 -0.97
C LYS A 142 7.36 -9.78 -1.74
N ILE A 143 7.46 -9.93 -3.05
CA ILE A 143 6.32 -10.23 -3.94
C ILE A 143 6.15 -11.75 -4.02
N PRO A 144 4.97 -12.29 -3.65
CA PRO A 144 4.70 -13.70 -3.86
C PRO A 144 4.41 -13.97 -5.34
N ASN A 145 5.14 -14.92 -5.93
CA ASN A 145 4.95 -15.40 -7.28
C ASN A 145 4.49 -16.86 -7.26
N VAL A 146 3.49 -17.20 -8.07
CA VAL A 146 2.90 -18.55 -8.11
C VAL A 146 3.39 -19.27 -9.36
N ASN A 147 4.06 -20.40 -9.18
CA ASN A 147 4.42 -21.30 -10.27
C ASN A 147 3.17 -22.09 -10.71
N PRO A 148 2.65 -21.87 -11.93
CA PRO A 148 1.42 -22.51 -12.40
C PRO A 148 1.59 -24.01 -12.61
N LYS A 149 2.81 -24.53 -12.83
CA LYS A 149 3.06 -25.97 -12.98
C LYS A 149 2.95 -26.70 -11.64
N LYS A 150 3.44 -26.09 -10.56
CA LYS A 150 3.40 -26.67 -9.20
C LYS A 150 2.08 -26.40 -8.45
N CYS A 151 1.39 -25.31 -8.78
CA CYS A 151 0.18 -24.94 -8.06
C CYS A 151 -1.00 -25.86 -8.44
N ILE A 152 -1.49 -26.66 -7.49
CA ILE A 152 -2.66 -27.54 -7.70
C ILE A 152 -3.99 -26.90 -7.29
N GLY A 153 -3.98 -25.66 -6.80
CA GLY A 153 -5.21 -24.94 -6.43
C GLY A 153 -5.86 -25.34 -5.10
N CYS A 154 -5.14 -26.05 -4.21
CA CYS A 154 -5.69 -26.58 -2.95
C CYS A 154 -6.25 -25.55 -1.94
N GLY A 155 -6.00 -24.26 -2.14
CA GLY A 155 -6.59 -23.18 -1.35
C GLY A 155 -5.95 -22.89 0.00
N SER A 156 -4.91 -23.63 0.43
CA SER A 156 -4.25 -23.40 1.73
C SER A 156 -3.68 -21.99 1.88
N CYS A 157 -3.13 -21.41 0.81
CA CYS A 157 -2.66 -20.03 0.79
C CYS A 157 -3.81 -19.01 0.85
N TRP A 158 -4.96 -19.31 0.25
CA TRP A 158 -6.15 -18.47 0.30
C TRP A 158 -6.72 -18.40 1.72
N ARG A 159 -6.94 -19.55 2.36
CA ARG A 159 -7.41 -19.65 3.75
C ARG A 159 -6.43 -19.01 4.75
N GLY A 160 -5.12 -19.19 4.54
CA GLY A 160 -4.08 -18.66 5.41
C GLY A 160 -3.72 -17.18 5.19
N CYS A 161 -4.39 -16.45 4.29
CA CYS A 161 -4.04 -15.07 3.98
C CYS A 161 -4.67 -14.07 4.98
N PRO A 162 -3.90 -13.39 5.84
CA PRO A 162 -4.44 -12.51 6.89
C PRO A 162 -5.12 -11.24 6.37
N VAL A 163 -4.97 -10.94 5.07
CA VAL A 163 -5.51 -9.74 4.43
C VAL A 163 -6.39 -10.07 3.22
N LEU A 164 -6.76 -11.35 3.07
CA LEU A 164 -7.64 -11.83 1.99
C LEU A 164 -7.21 -11.35 0.60
N ALA A 165 -5.89 -11.37 0.35
CA ALA A 165 -5.30 -10.92 -0.91
C ALA A 165 -5.33 -12.00 -2.00
N ILE A 166 -5.72 -13.23 -1.69
CA ILE A 166 -5.58 -14.38 -2.59
C ILE A 166 -6.97 -14.89 -2.98
N ARG A 167 -7.15 -15.27 -4.24
CA ARG A 167 -8.33 -16.03 -4.72
C ARG A 167 -7.85 -17.24 -5.51
N ILE A 168 -8.67 -18.28 -5.56
CA ILE A 168 -8.45 -19.42 -6.46
C ILE A 168 -9.34 -19.24 -7.68
N VAL A 169 -8.73 -19.21 -8.87
CA VAL A 169 -9.42 -19.10 -10.16
C VAL A 169 -8.81 -20.15 -11.07
N ASN A 170 -9.62 -20.95 -11.76
CA ASN A 170 -9.17 -22.01 -12.67
C ASN A 170 -8.14 -22.96 -12.03
N ARG A 171 -8.40 -23.38 -10.78
CA ARG A 171 -7.49 -24.22 -9.98
C ARG A 171 -6.07 -23.64 -9.77
N LYS A 172 -5.90 -22.32 -9.89
CA LYS A 172 -4.62 -21.63 -9.61
C LYS A 172 -4.82 -20.49 -8.62
N ALA A 173 -3.79 -20.23 -7.81
CA ALA A 173 -3.81 -19.13 -6.86
C ALA A 173 -3.46 -17.81 -7.58
N HIS A 174 -4.36 -16.83 -7.47
CA HIS A 174 -4.17 -15.45 -7.95
C HIS A 174 -4.01 -14.51 -6.75
N ILE A 175 -2.93 -13.74 -6.72
CA ILE A 175 -2.59 -12.86 -5.60
C ILE A 175 -2.75 -11.40 -6.00
N ASN A 176 -3.64 -10.69 -5.31
CA ASN A 176 -3.80 -9.25 -5.45
C ASN A 176 -2.67 -8.52 -4.69
N LEU A 177 -1.65 -8.08 -5.44
CA LEU A 177 -0.49 -7.40 -4.88
C LEU A 177 -0.82 -6.04 -4.23
N ARG A 178 -1.91 -5.38 -4.60
CA ARG A 178 -2.38 -4.15 -3.91
C ARG A 178 -2.92 -4.45 -2.52
N LYS A 179 -3.51 -5.64 -2.32
CA LYS A 179 -3.98 -6.11 -1.01
C LYS A 179 -2.87 -6.74 -0.17
N CYS A 180 -1.94 -7.44 -0.82
CA CYS A 180 -0.82 -8.14 -0.19
C CYS A 180 0.03 -7.21 0.71
N ILE A 181 0.43 -7.74 1.87
CA ILE A 181 1.30 -7.06 2.84
C ILE A 181 2.68 -7.71 2.96
N GLY A 182 2.97 -8.74 2.14
CA GLY A 182 4.29 -9.36 2.08
C GLY A 182 4.66 -10.21 3.31
N CYS A 183 3.66 -10.69 4.07
CA CYS A 183 3.88 -11.48 5.29
C CYS A 183 4.46 -12.89 5.06
N GLY A 184 4.45 -13.38 3.82
CA GLY A 184 5.02 -14.68 3.46
C GLY A 184 4.26 -15.91 3.96
N SER A 185 3.06 -15.76 4.54
CA SER A 185 2.26 -16.92 5.01
C SER A 185 1.83 -17.85 3.88
N CYS A 186 1.55 -17.30 2.70
CA CYS A 186 1.18 -18.10 1.53
C CYS A 186 2.30 -19.06 1.09
N ARG A 187 3.57 -18.62 1.11
CA ARG A 187 4.72 -19.50 0.86
C ARG A 187 4.81 -20.61 1.90
N ARG A 188 4.76 -20.24 3.19
CA ARG A 188 4.89 -21.19 4.31
C ARG A 188 3.80 -22.26 4.32
N ASN A 189 2.59 -21.90 3.88
CA ASN A 189 1.44 -22.79 3.92
C ASN A 189 1.18 -23.49 2.57
N CYS A 190 2.11 -23.40 1.60
CA CYS A 190 1.94 -24.03 0.30
C CYS A 190 2.52 -25.45 0.32
N PRO A 191 1.70 -26.52 0.34
CA PRO A 191 2.20 -27.90 0.40
C PRO A 191 2.90 -28.35 -0.89
N GLN A 192 2.83 -27.54 -1.95
CA GLN A 192 3.47 -27.83 -3.24
C GLN A 192 4.69 -26.95 -3.50
N GLU A 193 5.05 -26.10 -2.53
CA GLU A 193 6.11 -25.10 -2.67
C GLU A 193 5.96 -24.24 -3.93
N ALA A 194 4.71 -24.08 -4.39
CA ALA A 194 4.41 -23.41 -5.64
C ALA A 194 4.55 -21.88 -5.56
N ILE A 195 4.82 -21.32 -4.37
CA ILE A 195 4.85 -19.89 -4.13
C ILE A 195 6.25 -19.45 -3.72
N SER A 196 6.96 -18.74 -4.60
CA SER A 196 8.24 -18.11 -4.28
C SER A 196 8.01 -16.67 -3.78
N LEU A 197 8.90 -16.19 -2.91
CA LEU A 197 8.92 -14.81 -2.46
C LEU A 197 10.07 -14.09 -3.15
N LEU A 198 9.76 -13.38 -4.22
CA LEU A 198 10.72 -12.57 -4.95
C LEU A 198 11.03 -11.33 -4.12
N ASN A 199 12.30 -11.00 -3.96
CA ASN A 199 12.69 -9.76 -3.30
C ASN A 199 12.24 -8.61 -4.17
N PHE A 200 11.51 -7.67 -3.58
CA PHE A 200 11.35 -6.35 -4.20
C PHE A 200 12.68 -5.62 -4.01
N SER A 201 13.69 -6.00 -4.78
CA SER A 201 14.78 -5.08 -5.07
C SER A 201 14.09 -3.84 -5.63
N ALA A 202 14.42 -2.67 -5.09
CA ALA A 202 13.91 -1.39 -5.55
C ALA A 202 14.40 -1.06 -6.97
N VAL A 203 14.21 -1.98 -7.92
CA VAL A 203 14.27 -1.67 -9.33
C VAL A 203 13.04 -0.81 -9.56
N PRO A 204 13.20 0.47 -9.92
CA PRO A 204 12.07 1.35 -10.18
C PRO A 204 11.13 0.64 -11.16
N ALA A 205 9.82 0.77 -10.95
CA ALA A 205 8.85 0.41 -11.98
C ALA A 205 9.27 1.14 -13.26
N LYS A 206 9.89 0.41 -14.18
CA LYS A 206 10.46 0.98 -15.38
C LYS A 206 9.38 0.92 -16.43
N ARG A 207 9.22 2.00 -17.18
CA ARG A 207 8.43 1.90 -18.41
C ARG A 207 9.17 0.95 -19.35
N ALA A 208 8.53 -0.07 -19.86
CA ALA A 208 9.07 -0.91 -20.90
C ALA A 208 8.10 -1.00 -22.07
N ALA A 209 8.66 -1.19 -23.26
CA ALA A 209 7.88 -1.40 -24.46
C ALA A 209 7.22 -2.78 -24.42
N TYR A 210 5.93 -2.81 -24.69
CA TYR A 210 5.12 -4.00 -24.91
C TYR A 210 4.66 -4.02 -26.37
N VAL A 211 4.69 -5.18 -27.01
CA VAL A 211 4.29 -5.37 -28.41
C VAL A 211 3.02 -6.20 -28.46
N GLU A 212 1.97 -5.66 -29.06
CA GLU A 212 0.73 -6.37 -29.33
C GLU A 212 0.90 -7.23 -30.59
N ALA A 213 1.09 -8.54 -30.40
CA ALA A 213 1.43 -9.48 -31.48
C ALA A 213 0.42 -9.47 -32.65
N LYS A 214 -0.87 -9.22 -32.36
CA LYS A 214 -1.93 -9.14 -33.38
C LYS A 214 -1.76 -7.96 -34.34
N LYS A 215 -1.27 -6.82 -33.85
CA LYS A 215 -1.05 -5.60 -34.66
C LYS A 215 0.35 -5.51 -35.26
N CYS A 216 1.32 -6.22 -34.67
CA CYS A 216 2.70 -6.16 -35.13
C CYS A 216 2.85 -6.79 -36.52
N THR A 217 3.31 -6.03 -37.50
CA THR A 217 3.56 -6.52 -38.87
C THR A 217 4.94 -7.13 -39.06
N GLY A 218 5.81 -7.07 -38.05
CA GLY A 218 7.19 -7.58 -38.16
C GLY A 218 8.16 -6.67 -38.91
N CYS A 219 7.77 -5.47 -39.32
CA CYS A 219 8.56 -4.58 -40.20
C CYS A 219 9.93 -4.15 -39.64
N GLY A 220 10.21 -4.35 -38.36
CA GLY A 220 11.52 -4.11 -37.76
C GLY A 220 11.88 -2.65 -37.46
N THR A 221 11.02 -1.67 -37.73
CA THR A 221 11.29 -0.25 -37.43
C THR A 221 11.66 -0.04 -35.97
N CYS A 222 10.94 -0.69 -35.05
CA CYS A 222 11.19 -0.64 -33.61
C CYS A 222 12.58 -1.18 -33.21
N ARG A 223 13.15 -2.14 -33.96
CA ARG A 223 14.51 -2.65 -33.76
C ARG A 223 15.55 -1.60 -34.15
N LYS A 224 15.36 -0.95 -35.30
CA LYS A 224 16.28 0.07 -35.83
C LYS A 224 16.39 1.29 -34.90
N VAL A 225 15.28 1.73 -34.32
CA VAL A 225 15.25 2.92 -33.44
C VAL A 225 15.55 2.61 -31.97
N CYS A 226 15.90 1.37 -31.61
CA CYS A 226 16.09 0.99 -30.20
C CYS A 226 17.53 1.28 -29.74
N PRO A 227 17.77 2.34 -28.92
CA PRO A 227 19.12 2.72 -28.53
C PRO A 227 19.78 1.71 -27.57
N SER A 228 18.98 0.91 -26.86
CA SER A 228 19.49 -0.07 -25.90
C SER A 228 19.58 -1.49 -26.46
N GLY A 229 19.32 -1.69 -27.76
CA GLY A 229 19.33 -3.01 -28.37
C GLY A 229 18.32 -4.00 -27.77
N ALA A 230 17.27 -3.50 -27.12
CA ALA A 230 16.31 -4.32 -26.38
C ALA A 230 15.27 -5.03 -27.28
N VAL A 231 15.18 -4.68 -28.56
CA VAL A 231 14.15 -5.24 -29.46
C VAL A 231 14.77 -6.27 -30.39
N ARG A 232 14.17 -7.46 -30.44
CA ARG A 232 14.52 -8.55 -31.37
C ARG A 232 13.32 -8.91 -32.23
N LEU A 233 13.57 -9.44 -33.43
CA LEU A 233 12.52 -10.04 -34.26
C LEU A 233 12.62 -11.55 -34.12
N GLU A 234 11.52 -12.20 -33.78
CA GLU A 234 11.42 -13.65 -33.62
C GLU A 234 10.05 -14.10 -34.10
N GLY A 235 9.98 -15.09 -35.00
CA GLY A 235 8.72 -15.56 -35.58
C GLY A 235 7.94 -14.47 -36.32
N GLY A 236 8.65 -13.55 -37.01
CA GLY A 236 8.03 -12.43 -37.73
C GLY A 236 7.40 -11.35 -36.82
N LYS A 237 7.64 -11.38 -35.50
CA LYS A 237 7.11 -10.40 -34.55
C LYS A 237 8.22 -9.79 -33.71
N ALA A 238 8.02 -8.54 -33.28
CA ALA A 238 8.94 -7.88 -32.37
C ALA A 238 8.75 -8.39 -30.93
N LYS A 239 9.84 -8.80 -30.30
CA LYS A 239 9.92 -9.13 -28.87
C LYS A 239 10.87 -8.15 -28.18
N VAL A 240 10.57 -7.82 -26.93
CA VAL A 240 11.33 -6.85 -26.13
C VAL A 240 12.00 -7.57 -24.96
N ASP A 241 13.31 -7.46 -24.85
CA ASP A 241 14.07 -7.80 -23.66
C ASP A 241 13.84 -6.72 -22.61
N ILE A 242 13.07 -7.06 -21.59
CA ILE A 242 12.62 -6.13 -20.55
C ILE A 242 13.78 -5.66 -19.67
N LEU A 243 14.84 -6.48 -19.52
CA LEU A 243 16.01 -6.11 -18.73
C LEU A 243 16.86 -5.07 -19.45
N LYS A 244 16.98 -5.17 -20.77
CA LYS A 244 17.69 -4.20 -21.62
C LYS A 244 16.86 -2.96 -21.96
N CYS A 245 15.54 -3.04 -21.84
CA CYS A 245 14.67 -1.92 -22.22
C CYS A 245 14.86 -0.72 -21.29
N ILE A 246 15.21 0.44 -21.85
CA ILE A 246 15.38 1.68 -21.08
C ILE A 246 14.11 2.51 -20.92
N GLY A 247 13.01 2.12 -21.59
CA GLY A 247 11.73 2.82 -21.45
C GLY A 247 11.63 4.17 -22.16
N CYS A 248 12.54 4.46 -23.10
CA CYS A 248 12.63 5.77 -23.77
C CYS A 248 11.45 6.08 -24.73
N GLY A 249 10.70 5.07 -25.14
CA GLY A 249 9.54 5.22 -26.03
C GLY A 249 9.86 5.44 -27.51
N ALA A 250 11.12 5.33 -27.94
CA ALA A 250 11.50 5.49 -29.35
C ALA A 250 10.73 4.52 -30.27
N CYS A 251 10.67 3.24 -29.88
CA CYS A 251 9.93 2.21 -30.63
C CYS A 251 8.42 2.41 -30.64
N GLN A 252 7.84 3.05 -29.62
CA GLN A 252 6.42 3.42 -29.60
C GLN A 252 6.14 4.50 -30.66
N ARG A 253 6.96 5.56 -30.69
CA ARG A 253 6.80 6.66 -31.65
C ARG A 253 7.02 6.23 -33.10
N ALA A 254 7.96 5.30 -33.32
CA ALA A 254 8.32 4.86 -34.67
C ALA A 254 7.45 3.73 -35.23
N CYS A 255 6.49 3.18 -34.47
CA CYS A 255 5.72 2.02 -34.92
C CYS A 255 4.56 2.44 -35.85
N PRO A 256 4.61 2.14 -37.17
CA PRO A 256 3.55 2.54 -38.10
C PRO A 256 2.22 1.82 -37.80
N ALA A 257 2.30 0.56 -37.37
CA ALA A 257 1.12 -0.25 -37.01
C ALA A 257 0.54 0.08 -35.61
N LYS A 258 1.12 1.05 -34.89
CA LYS A 258 0.75 1.39 -33.50
C LYS A 258 0.67 0.17 -32.57
N ALA A 259 1.51 -0.84 -32.84
CA ALA A 259 1.53 -2.11 -32.14
C ALA A 259 2.37 -2.08 -30.84
N VAL A 260 3.04 -0.95 -30.55
CA VAL A 260 3.95 -0.82 -29.42
C VAL A 260 3.38 0.17 -28.40
N SER A 261 3.34 -0.22 -27.13
CA SER A 261 2.90 0.63 -26.00
C SER A 261 3.92 0.63 -24.88
N LEU A 262 4.06 1.73 -24.13
CA LEU A 262 4.85 1.75 -22.91
C LEU A 262 4.00 1.36 -21.70
N CYS A 263 4.35 0.25 -21.07
CA CYS A 263 3.70 -0.25 -19.86
C CYS A 263 4.65 -0.12 -18.66
N LEU A 264 4.10 0.11 -17.48
CA LEU A 264 4.86 -0.06 -16.24
C LEU A 264 5.08 -1.54 -16.03
N VAL A 265 6.32 -1.99 -16.17
CA VAL A 265 6.71 -3.35 -15.86
C VAL A 265 7.40 -3.38 -14.51
N PHE A 266 7.05 -4.40 -13.73
CA PHE A 266 7.79 -4.78 -12.56
C PHE A 266 8.65 -5.96 -13.02
N PRO A 267 9.97 -5.78 -13.20
CA PRO A 267 10.83 -6.94 -13.45
C PRO A 267 10.63 -7.91 -12.27
N VAL A 268 10.19 -9.12 -12.61
CA VAL A 268 9.97 -10.24 -11.70
C VAL A 268 11.30 -10.85 -11.28
#